data_AF-A0A316HPS5-F1
#
_entry.id   AF-A0A316HPS5-F1
#
_cell.length_a   1.000
_cell.length_b   1.000
_cell.length_c   1.000
_cell.angle_alpha   90.00
_cell.angle_beta   90.00
_cell.angle_gamma   90.00
#
_symmetry.space_group_name_H-M   'P 1'
#
loop_
_entity.id
_entity.type
_entity.pdbx_description
1 polymer ?
#
loop_
_entity_poly.entity_id
_entity_poly.type
_entity_poly.pdbx_seq_one_letter_code
_entity_poly.pdbx_strand_id
1 'polypeptide(L)'
;MLTEREEAWLLEEYKLLSAHYFHEDQVYFRMGGLLITLNSALIAFSATSSGVSRVPQVVLVLFSVFGLAVTIAWIAMLWRVRAVRQLSSCRIGEVEAALEATWSATVPSPRIRLHMRERMSAMSGRLPSRLATSVPATTLFLLVPVVAAGYWICLPFWR
;
A
#
# COMPACT_ATOMS: atom_id res chain seq x y z
N MET A 1 -25.74 21.32 -17.51
CA MET A 1 -25.23 22.23 -16.47
C MET A 1 -25.74 21.72 -15.14
N LEU A 2 -24.85 21.53 -14.17
CA LEU A 2 -25.25 21.20 -12.80
C LEU A 2 -25.88 22.42 -12.14
N THR A 3 -26.82 22.19 -11.23
CA THR A 3 -27.33 23.21 -10.32
C THR A 3 -26.32 23.50 -9.21
N GLU A 4 -26.35 24.70 -8.60
CA GLU A 4 -25.45 25.05 -7.48
C GLU A 4 -25.50 24.04 -6.34
N ARG A 5 -26.67 23.43 -6.11
CA ARG A 5 -26.89 22.39 -5.11
C ARG A 5 -26.16 21.08 -5.48
N GLU A 6 -26.19 20.69 -6.74
CA GLU A 6 -25.51 19.49 -7.23
C GLU A 6 -23.99 19.67 -7.22
N GLU A 7 -23.50 20.87 -7.55
CA GLU A 7 -22.08 21.22 -7.47
C GLU A 7 -21.57 21.18 -6.02
N ALA A 8 -22.30 21.79 -5.09
CA ALA A 8 -21.97 21.74 -3.66
C ALA A 8 -21.96 20.30 -3.13
N TRP A 9 -22.92 19.48 -3.57
CA TRP A 9 -22.98 18.07 -3.20
C TRP A 9 -21.79 17.27 -3.72
N LEU A 10 -21.38 17.46 -4.99
CA LEU A 10 -20.20 16.80 -5.56
C LEU A 10 -18.90 17.21 -4.86
N LEU A 11 -18.79 18.48 -4.44
CA LEU A 11 -17.64 18.95 -3.67
C LEU A 11 -17.59 18.35 -2.27
N GLU A 12 -18.74 18.15 -1.63
CA GLU A 12 -18.83 17.47 -0.34
C GLU A 12 -18.53 15.97 -0.47
N GLU A 13 -19.05 15.31 -1.52
CA GLU A 13 -18.72 13.92 -1.87
C GLU A 13 -17.21 13.77 -2.10
N TYR A 14 -16.58 14.70 -2.83
CA TYR A 14 -15.13 14.70 -3.04
C TYR A 14 -14.34 14.84 -1.72
N LYS A 15 -14.76 15.75 -0.83
CA LYS A 15 -14.12 15.93 0.49
C LYS A 15 -14.24 14.67 1.34
N LEU A 16 -15.41 14.05 1.36
CA LEU A 16 -15.65 12.81 2.12
C LEU A 16 -14.85 11.64 1.54
N LEU A 17 -14.84 11.47 0.21
CA LEU A 17 -14.07 10.42 -0.48
C LEU A 17 -12.57 10.58 -0.25
N SER A 18 -12.05 11.80 -0.35
CA SER A 18 -10.64 12.06 -0.09
C SER A 18 -10.27 11.83 1.38
N ALA A 19 -11.09 12.28 2.33
CA ALA A 19 -10.87 12.04 3.76
C ALA A 19 -10.88 10.54 4.10
N HIS A 20 -11.86 9.80 3.56
CA HIS A 20 -11.94 8.35 3.72
C HIS A 20 -10.70 7.65 3.14
N TYR A 21 -10.29 8.05 1.93
CA TYR A 21 -9.09 7.52 1.29
C TYR A 21 -7.82 7.72 2.13
N PHE A 22 -7.59 8.91 2.67
CA PHE A 22 -6.44 9.18 3.53
C PHE A 22 -6.48 8.40 4.84
N HIS A 23 -7.67 8.26 5.43
CA HIS A 23 -7.83 7.49 6.65
C HIS A 23 -7.50 6.01 6.42
N GLU A 24 -8.03 5.42 5.34
CA GLU A 24 -7.75 4.05 4.97
C GLU A 24 -6.26 3.83 4.67
N ASP A 25 -5.63 4.73 3.92
CA ASP A 25 -4.19 4.67 3.62
C ASP A 25 -3.33 4.65 4.90
N GLN A 26 -3.69 5.43 5.93
CA GLN A 26 -3.00 5.39 7.23
C GLN A 26 -3.17 4.06 7.96
N VAL A 27 -4.38 3.50 7.97
CA VAL A 27 -4.65 2.19 8.58
C VAL A 27 -3.86 1.10 7.86
N TYR A 28 -3.81 1.16 6.53
CA TYR A 28 -3.04 0.23 5.71
C TYR A 28 -1.53 0.40 5.92
N PHE A 29 -1.00 1.61 6.04
CA PHE A 29 0.41 1.79 6.33
C PHE A 29 0.81 1.19 7.68
N ARG A 30 -0.04 1.36 8.71
CA ARG A 30 0.17 0.77 10.04
C ARG A 30 0.13 -0.75 10.01
N MET A 31 -0.90 -1.33 9.41
CA MET A 31 -1.05 -2.79 9.27
C MET A 31 0.09 -3.41 8.46
N GLY A 32 0.53 -2.74 7.38
CA GLY A 32 1.65 -3.19 6.56
C GLY A 32 2.95 -3.16 7.34
N GLY A 33 3.20 -2.08 8.09
CA GLY A 33 4.35 -1.96 8.98
C GLY A 33 4.38 -3.06 10.04
N LEU A 34 3.24 -3.41 10.64
CA LEU A 34 3.13 -4.51 11.60
C LEU A 34 3.50 -5.86 10.97
N LEU A 35 2.98 -6.16 9.77
CA LEU A 35 3.26 -7.43 9.09
C LEU A 35 4.71 -7.55 8.61
N ILE A 36 5.31 -6.44 8.15
CA ILE A 36 6.75 -6.37 7.82
C ILE A 36 7.58 -6.64 9.08
N THR A 37 7.25 -5.96 10.18
CA THR A 37 7.99 -6.08 11.44
C THR A 37 7.88 -7.48 12.00
N LEU A 38 6.67 -8.07 11.97
CA LEU A 38 6.43 -9.43 12.43
C LEU A 38 7.19 -10.46 11.59
N ASN A 39 7.16 -10.36 10.26
CA ASN A 39 7.97 -11.23 9.40
C ASN A 39 9.46 -11.08 9.67
N SER A 40 9.95 -9.84 9.78
CA SER A 40 11.37 -9.58 10.03
C SER A 40 11.81 -10.14 11.39
N ALA A 41 10.98 -10.00 12.41
CA ALA A 41 11.22 -10.56 13.74
C ALA A 41 11.25 -12.09 13.72
N LEU A 42 10.32 -12.73 13.00
CA LEU A 42 10.30 -14.18 12.83
C LEU A 42 11.56 -14.67 12.10
N ILE A 43 11.98 -13.99 11.03
CA ILE A 43 13.21 -14.32 10.27
C ILE A 43 14.45 -14.17 11.16
N ALA A 44 14.53 -13.09 11.93
CA ALA A 44 15.64 -12.87 12.86
C ALA A 44 15.67 -13.96 13.96
N PHE A 45 14.50 -14.36 14.46
CA PHE A 45 14.38 -15.40 15.47
C PHE A 45 14.76 -16.79 14.92
N SER A 46 14.32 -17.14 13.70
CA SER A 46 14.70 -18.40 13.04
C SER A 46 16.20 -18.44 12.70
N ALA A 47 16.78 -17.32 12.28
CA ALA A 47 18.23 -17.21 12.03
C ALA A 47 19.06 -17.34 13.31
N THR A 48 18.59 -16.79 14.43
CA THR A 48 19.30 -16.88 15.72
C THR A 48 19.20 -18.28 16.31
N SER A 49 18.01 -18.90 16.23
CA SER A 49 17.78 -20.25 16.75
C SER A 49 18.53 -21.32 15.96
N SER A 50 18.67 -21.17 14.63
CA SER A 50 19.46 -22.08 13.79
C SER A 50 20.98 -22.09 14.09
N GLY A 51 21.49 -21.08 14.80
CA GLY A 51 22.86 -21.08 15.34
C GLY A 51 23.06 -21.98 16.56
N VAL A 52 21.97 -22.53 17.15
CA VAL A 52 22.02 -23.48 18.26
C VAL A 52 22.11 -24.89 17.71
N SER A 53 23.04 -25.70 18.24
CA SER A 53 23.29 -27.07 17.81
C SER A 53 21.99 -27.90 17.77
N ARG A 54 21.54 -28.19 16.55
CA ARG A 54 20.36 -29.00 16.18
C ARG A 54 19.01 -28.47 16.69
N VAL A 55 18.52 -27.39 16.07
CA VAL A 55 17.08 -27.10 16.08
C VAL A 55 16.32 -28.30 15.49
N PRO A 56 15.33 -28.87 16.19
CA PRO A 56 14.53 -29.97 15.66
C PRO A 56 13.82 -29.58 14.36
N GLN A 57 13.78 -30.49 13.39
CA GLN A 57 13.10 -30.25 12.09
C GLN A 57 11.66 -29.76 12.25
N VAL A 58 10.95 -30.28 13.26
CA VAL A 58 9.57 -29.89 13.59
C VAL A 58 9.48 -28.40 13.89
N VAL A 59 10.45 -27.83 14.60
CA VAL A 59 10.49 -26.40 14.94
C VAL A 59 10.68 -25.55 13.68
N LEU A 60 11.55 -25.96 12.76
CA LEU A 60 11.73 -25.27 11.47
C LEU A 60 10.46 -25.29 10.62
N VAL A 61 9.74 -26.42 10.60
CA VAL A 61 8.46 -26.54 9.90
C VAL A 61 7.41 -25.62 10.53
N LEU A 62 7.33 -25.55 11.87
CA LEU A 62 6.40 -24.64 12.56
C LEU A 62 6.69 -23.17 12.24
N PHE A 63 7.97 -22.76 12.23
CA PHE A 63 8.35 -21.41 11.79
C PHE A 63 7.94 -21.12 10.35
N SER A 64 8.14 -22.09 9.46
CA SER A 64 7.80 -21.97 8.04
C SER A 64 6.28 -21.82 7.85
N VAL A 65 5.48 -22.63 8.54
CA VAL A 65 4.00 -22.55 8.48
C VAL A 65 3.52 -21.21 9.02
N PHE A 66 4.04 -20.77 10.17
CA PHE A 66 3.62 -19.50 10.76
C PHE A 66 4.05 -18.30 9.89
N GLY A 67 5.28 -18.31 9.40
CA GLY A 67 5.79 -17.28 8.49
C GLY A 67 5.01 -17.19 7.18
N LEU A 68 4.64 -18.34 6.58
CA LEU A 68 3.77 -18.39 5.42
C LEU A 68 2.37 -17.84 5.72
N ALA A 69 1.78 -18.17 6.87
CA ALA A 69 0.48 -17.64 7.26
C ALA A 69 0.50 -16.10 7.38
N VAL A 70 1.54 -15.53 8.00
CA VAL A 70 1.71 -14.06 8.09
C VAL A 70 1.92 -13.47 6.69
N THR A 71 2.67 -14.14 5.82
CA THR A 71 2.92 -13.70 4.45
C THR A 71 1.64 -13.71 3.60
N ILE A 72 0.79 -14.72 3.74
CA ILE A 72 -0.52 -14.80 3.08
C ILE A 72 -1.42 -13.65 3.55
N ALA A 73 -1.48 -13.40 4.86
CA ALA A 73 -2.24 -12.28 5.41
C ALA A 73 -1.77 -10.93 4.82
N TRP A 74 -0.45 -10.79 4.63
CA TRP A 74 0.14 -9.62 4.00
C TRP A 74 -0.23 -9.49 2.52
N ILE A 75 -0.16 -10.57 1.73
CA ILE A 75 -0.58 -10.57 0.33
C ILE A 75 -2.07 -10.22 0.20
N ALA A 76 -2.92 -10.84 1.01
CA ALA A 76 -4.37 -10.57 1.03
C ALA A 76 -4.66 -9.10 1.36
N MET A 77 -3.92 -8.54 2.31
CA MET A 77 -3.99 -7.12 2.65
C MET A 77 -3.58 -6.23 1.46
N LEU A 78 -2.44 -6.51 0.81
CA LEU A 78 -1.98 -5.73 -0.35
C LEU A 78 -2.97 -5.80 -1.52
N TRP A 79 -3.59 -6.95 -1.74
CA TRP A 79 -4.66 -7.08 -2.73
C TRP A 79 -5.83 -6.16 -2.37
N ARG A 80 -6.34 -6.24 -1.14
CA ARG A 80 -7.45 -5.40 -0.69
C ARG A 80 -7.14 -3.91 -0.88
N VAL A 81 -5.94 -3.48 -0.49
CA VAL A 81 -5.48 -2.09 -0.71
C VAL A 81 -5.54 -1.71 -2.18
N ARG A 82 -5.03 -2.59 -3.06
CA ARG A 82 -5.04 -2.33 -4.51
C ARG A 82 -6.47 -2.20 -5.06
N ALA A 83 -7.37 -3.09 -4.66
CA ALA A 83 -8.77 -3.06 -5.09
C ALA A 83 -9.49 -1.79 -4.62
N VAL A 84 -9.32 -1.43 -3.35
CA VAL A 84 -9.91 -0.21 -2.77
C VAL A 84 -9.35 1.03 -3.44
N ARG A 85 -8.02 1.12 -3.63
CA ARG A 85 -7.40 2.25 -4.34
C ARG A 85 -7.89 2.39 -5.78
N GLN A 86 -8.10 1.29 -6.49
CA GLN A 86 -8.68 1.32 -7.84
C GLN A 86 -10.10 1.88 -7.81
N LEU A 87 -10.95 1.38 -6.91
CA LEU A 87 -12.34 1.81 -6.79
C LEU A 87 -12.45 3.29 -6.42
N SER A 88 -11.71 3.76 -5.42
CA SER A 88 -11.67 5.18 -5.04
C SER A 88 -11.09 6.06 -6.16
N SER A 89 -10.05 5.59 -6.87
CA SER A 89 -9.46 6.37 -7.97
C SER A 89 -10.40 6.53 -9.16
N CYS A 90 -11.18 5.49 -9.48
CA CYS A 90 -12.23 5.57 -10.50
C CYS A 90 -13.31 6.56 -10.07
N ARG A 91 -13.83 6.45 -8.85
CA ARG A 91 -14.92 7.31 -8.36
C ARG A 91 -14.49 8.78 -8.26
N ILE A 92 -13.29 9.05 -7.78
CA ILE A 92 -12.72 10.41 -7.77
C ILE A 92 -12.60 10.94 -9.20
N GLY A 93 -12.20 10.09 -10.16
CA GLY A 93 -12.12 10.47 -11.57
C GLY A 93 -13.49 10.81 -12.17
N GLU A 94 -14.55 10.10 -11.80
CA GLU A 94 -15.92 10.40 -12.23
C GLU A 94 -16.39 11.76 -11.69
N VAL A 95 -16.15 12.03 -10.40
CA VAL A 95 -16.51 13.31 -9.76
C VAL A 95 -15.71 14.46 -10.36
N GLU A 96 -14.41 14.29 -10.57
CA GLU A 96 -13.55 15.30 -11.21
C GLU A 96 -13.98 15.56 -12.65
N ALA A 97 -14.34 14.52 -13.42
CA ALA A 97 -14.83 14.68 -14.79
C ALA A 97 -16.19 15.39 -14.84
N ALA A 98 -17.10 15.13 -13.88
CA ALA A 98 -18.39 15.82 -13.78
C ALA A 98 -18.22 17.30 -13.43
N LEU A 99 -17.29 17.62 -12.51
CA LEU A 99 -16.93 19.00 -12.17
C LEU A 99 -16.22 19.70 -13.33
N GLU A 100 -15.28 19.04 -14.01
CA GLU A 100 -14.55 19.59 -15.16
C GLU A 100 -15.47 19.85 -16.36
N ALA A 101 -16.42 18.97 -16.65
CA ALA A 101 -17.42 19.18 -17.70
C ALA A 101 -18.33 20.40 -17.42
N THR A 102 -18.46 20.78 -16.14
CA THR A 102 -19.29 21.91 -15.71
C THR A 102 -18.49 23.22 -15.63
N TRP A 103 -17.24 23.14 -15.15
CA TRP A 103 -16.37 24.30 -14.94
C TRP A 103 -15.53 24.68 -16.15
N SER A 104 -15.22 23.75 -17.07
CA SER A 104 -14.46 24.06 -18.29
C SER A 104 -15.14 25.10 -19.20
N ALA A 105 -16.42 25.38 -18.98
CA ALA A 105 -17.16 26.44 -19.66
C ALA A 105 -16.99 27.85 -19.00
N THR A 106 -16.49 27.93 -17.76
CA THR A 106 -16.60 29.16 -16.95
C THR A 106 -15.32 29.53 -16.19
N VAL A 107 -14.46 28.56 -15.81
CA VAL A 107 -13.22 28.80 -15.04
C VAL A 107 -12.16 27.76 -15.44
N PRO A 108 -10.88 28.14 -15.63
CA PRO A 108 -9.81 27.15 -15.83
C PRO A 108 -9.75 26.22 -14.60
N SER A 109 -10.03 24.93 -14.80
CA SER A 109 -10.32 23.98 -13.72
C SER A 109 -9.21 23.92 -12.66
N PRO A 110 -9.55 23.87 -11.35
CA PRO A 110 -8.56 23.58 -10.34
C PRO A 110 -8.20 22.11 -10.49
N ARG A 111 -7.07 21.84 -11.14
CA ARG A 111 -6.49 20.51 -11.26
C ARG A 111 -5.99 20.02 -9.88
N ILE A 112 -6.92 19.68 -9.00
CA ILE A 112 -6.63 19.25 -7.60
C ILE A 112 -5.75 17.98 -7.62
N ARG A 113 -5.92 17.10 -8.62
CA ARG A 113 -5.03 15.95 -8.84
C ARG A 113 -3.59 16.30 -9.22
N LEU A 114 -3.34 17.38 -9.98
CA LEU A 114 -1.97 17.81 -10.27
C LEU A 114 -1.31 18.39 -9.02
N HIS A 115 -2.04 19.21 -8.24
CA HIS A 115 -1.49 19.78 -7.02
C HIS A 115 -1.23 18.75 -5.92
N MET A 116 -2.05 17.71 -5.80
CA MET A 116 -1.81 16.65 -4.80
C MET A 116 -0.68 15.70 -5.23
N ARG A 117 -0.55 15.41 -6.52
CA ARG A 117 0.58 14.66 -7.10
C ARG A 117 1.88 15.46 -7.02
N GLU A 118 1.82 16.77 -7.26
CA GLU A 118 2.93 17.72 -7.05
C GLU A 118 3.30 17.81 -5.57
N ARG A 119 2.33 17.90 -4.65
CA ARG A 119 2.60 17.90 -3.20
C ARG A 119 3.22 16.60 -2.72
N MET A 120 2.76 15.44 -3.18
CA MET A 120 3.41 14.16 -2.88
C MET A 120 4.81 14.08 -3.48
N SER A 121 5.03 14.64 -4.68
CA SER A 121 6.37 14.72 -5.30
C SER A 121 7.30 15.70 -4.58
N ALA A 122 6.76 16.80 -4.02
CA ALA A 122 7.52 17.79 -3.26
C ALA A 122 7.86 17.28 -1.86
N MET A 123 6.97 16.49 -1.25
CA MET A 123 7.18 15.86 0.04
C MET A 123 8.19 14.70 -0.02
N SER A 124 8.44 14.10 -1.19
CA SER A 124 9.53 13.13 -1.41
C SER A 124 10.90 13.79 -1.65
N GLY A 125 10.97 15.13 -1.69
CA GLY A 125 12.16 15.93 -1.99
C GLY A 125 13.28 15.93 -0.94
N ARG A 126 13.34 14.96 -0.02
CA ARG A 126 14.43 14.81 0.98
C ARG A 126 14.93 13.37 1.17
N LEU A 127 14.95 12.57 0.12
CA LEU A 127 15.76 11.34 0.08
C LEU A 127 16.55 11.28 -1.23
N PRO A 128 17.88 11.03 -1.18
CA PRO A 128 18.73 10.98 -2.37
C PRO A 128 18.36 9.74 -3.21
N SER A 129 17.45 9.92 -4.16
CA SER A 129 16.71 8.85 -4.84
C SER A 129 16.97 8.85 -6.36
N ARG A 130 18.23 8.89 -6.79
CA ARG A 130 18.55 8.67 -8.22
C ARG A 130 18.42 7.21 -8.68
N LEU A 131 18.35 6.25 -7.76
CA LEU A 131 18.08 4.83 -8.05
C LEU A 131 16.68 4.36 -7.62
N ALA A 132 15.96 5.15 -6.83
CA ALA A 132 14.67 4.76 -6.23
C ALA A 132 13.43 5.25 -7.02
N THR A 133 13.64 6.04 -8.07
CA THR A 133 12.55 6.67 -8.85
C THR A 133 12.06 5.86 -10.04
N SER A 134 12.80 4.85 -10.50
CA SER A 134 12.39 4.03 -11.66
C SER A 134 11.47 2.86 -11.28
N VAL A 135 11.48 2.45 -10.01
CA VAL A 135 10.62 1.37 -9.52
C VAL A 135 9.53 2.01 -8.65
N PRO A 136 8.25 1.96 -9.07
CA PRO A 136 7.15 2.43 -8.24
C PRO A 136 7.26 1.80 -6.85
N ALA A 137 7.14 2.59 -5.78
CA ALA A 137 7.19 2.08 -4.40
C ALA A 137 6.18 0.94 -4.19
N THR A 138 5.07 0.95 -4.94
CA THR A 138 4.10 -0.15 -5.02
C THR A 138 4.70 -1.46 -5.53
N THR A 139 5.61 -1.44 -6.49
CA THR A 139 6.29 -2.64 -7.01
C THR A 139 7.29 -3.19 -5.99
N LEU A 140 8.04 -2.32 -5.30
CA LEU A 140 8.94 -2.74 -4.22
C LEU A 140 8.16 -3.37 -3.06
N PHE A 141 7.03 -2.77 -2.65
CA PHE A 141 6.17 -3.31 -1.60
C PHE A 141 5.52 -4.66 -1.96
N LEU A 142 5.33 -4.96 -3.25
CA LEU A 142 4.82 -6.25 -3.72
C LEU A 142 5.90 -7.34 -3.74
N LEU A 143 7.18 -6.99 -3.90
CA LEU A 143 8.27 -7.95 -3.90
C LEU A 143 8.61 -8.49 -2.51
N VAL A 144 8.46 -7.67 -1.47
CA VAL A 144 8.83 -8.08 -0.09
C VAL A 144 8.10 -9.33 0.40
N PRO A 145 6.77 -9.48 0.28
CA PRO A 145 6.10 -10.71 0.69
C PRO A 145 6.49 -11.91 -0.17
N VAL A 146 6.86 -11.73 -1.44
CA VAL A 146 7.35 -12.82 -2.29
C VAL A 146 8.71 -13.32 -1.80
N VAL A 147 9.61 -12.40 -1.46
CA VAL A 147 10.91 -12.75 -0.86
C VAL A 147 10.72 -13.45 0.49
N ALA A 148 9.82 -12.96 1.34
CA ALA A 148 9.48 -13.60 2.61
C ALA A 148 8.92 -15.02 2.40
N ALA A 149 7.99 -15.21 1.45
CA ALA A 149 7.48 -16.53 1.10
C ALA A 149 8.59 -17.48 0.65
N GLY A 150 9.50 -17.01 -0.19
CA GLY A 150 10.67 -17.78 -0.62
C GLY A 150 11.54 -18.23 0.55
N TYR A 151 11.83 -17.32 1.49
CA TYR A 151 12.55 -17.64 2.72
C TYR A 151 11.84 -18.77 3.50
N TRP A 152 10.54 -18.64 3.75
CA TRP A 152 9.78 -19.63 4.51
C TRP A 152 9.65 -20.99 3.82
N ILE A 153 9.58 -21.01 2.48
CA ILE A 153 9.57 -22.27 1.70
C ILE A 153 10.92 -22.96 1.77
N CYS A 154 12.03 -22.21 1.75
CA CYS A 154 13.38 -22.76 1.77
C CYS A 154 13.86 -23.17 3.17
N LEU A 155 13.32 -22.55 4.24
CA LEU A 155 13.77 -22.77 5.62
C LEU A 155 13.82 -24.25 6.06
N PRO A 156 12.86 -25.13 5.73
CA PRO A 156 12.94 -26.54 6.10
C PRO A 156 14.07 -27.33 5.41
N PHE A 157 14.63 -26.81 4.32
CA PHE A 157 15.61 -27.48 3.47
C PHE A 157 17.06 -27.03 3.72
N TRP A 158 17.30 -26.07 4.61
CA TRP A 158 18.63 -25.52 4.91
C TRP A 158 19.51 -26.40 5.81
N ARG A 159 19.54 -27.71 5.51
CA ARG A 159 20.46 -28.65 6.17
C ARG A 159 21.82 -28.71 5.50
#